data_AF-A0A7X9DZQ9-F1
#
_entry.id   AF-A0A7X9DZQ9-F1
#
_cell.length_a   1.000
_cell.length_b   1.000
_cell.length_c   1.000
_cell.angle_alpha   90.00
_cell.angle_beta   90.00
_cell.angle_gamma   90.00
#
_symmetry.space_group_name_H-M   'P 1'
#
loop_
_entity.id
_entity.type
_entity.pdbx_description
1 polymer ?
#
loop_
_entity_poly.entity_id
_entity_poly.type
_entity_poly.pdbx_seq_one_letter_code
_entity_poly.pdbx_strand_id
1 'polypeptide(L)'
;MVSSFQPLFSEPIIFFQKNFVLPVIDKQTNIRIDFAAGLTEFDKKVIQRCKRKIFGNVTLPFCTIEDLILYKLFAFRPRDISDLHEISKLYKNTLDIKYLSKLLNDFAELERDDMKENFAKIFK
;
A
#
# COMPACT_ATOMS: atom_id res chain seq x y z
N MET A 1 -7.82 17.21 20.61
CA MET A 1 -8.90 17.05 19.62
C MET A 1 -9.15 15.58 19.43
N VAL A 2 -10.30 15.07 19.86
CA VAL A 2 -10.74 13.72 19.46
C VAL A 2 -11.39 13.90 18.10
N SER A 3 -10.79 13.35 17.05
CA SER A 3 -11.32 13.41 15.69
C SER A 3 -12.63 12.63 15.60
N SER A 4 -13.71 13.27 15.15
CA SER A 4 -15.00 12.63 14.92
C SER A 4 -14.98 11.90 13.57
N PHE A 5 -14.26 10.78 13.49
CA PHE A 5 -14.26 9.93 12.30
C PHE A 5 -15.62 9.24 12.16
N GLN A 6 -16.33 9.51 11.08
CA GLN A 6 -17.59 8.84 10.76
C GLN A 6 -17.35 7.73 9.73
N PRO A 7 -17.73 6.48 10.01
CA PRO A 7 -17.69 5.42 9.01
C PRO A 7 -18.59 5.71 7.81
N LEU A 8 -18.14 5.33 6.63
CA LEU A 8 -18.89 5.53 5.37
C LEU A 8 -19.97 4.46 5.12
N PHE A 9 -19.91 3.34 5.83
CA PHE A 9 -20.86 2.24 5.73
C PHE A 9 -21.67 2.09 7.02
N SER A 10 -22.94 1.70 6.91
CA SER A 10 -23.88 1.56 8.03
C SER A 10 -23.48 0.47 9.03
N GLU A 11 -22.86 -0.61 8.56
CA GLU A 11 -22.35 -1.71 9.39
C GLU A 11 -20.81 -1.78 9.32
N PRO A 12 -20.10 -0.83 9.97
CA PRO A 12 -18.67 -0.63 9.73
C PRO A 12 -17.79 -1.80 10.16
N ILE A 13 -18.14 -2.49 11.24
CA ILE A 13 -17.39 -3.65 11.74
C ILE A 13 -17.55 -4.86 10.80
N ILE A 14 -18.77 -5.13 10.33
CA ILE A 14 -19.04 -6.21 9.38
C ILE A 14 -18.32 -5.91 8.04
N PHE A 15 -18.37 -4.66 7.59
CA PHE A 15 -17.63 -4.24 6.40
C PHE A 15 -16.11 -4.45 6.57
N PHE A 16 -15.54 -4.03 7.70
CA PHE A 16 -14.12 -4.20 7.99
C PHE A 16 -13.71 -5.67 8.06
N GLN A 17 -14.49 -6.52 8.74
CA GLN A 17 -14.19 -7.96 8.85
C GLN A 17 -14.18 -8.68 7.49
N LYS A 18 -15.01 -8.22 6.55
CA LYS A 18 -15.10 -8.80 5.19
C LYS A 18 -14.04 -8.26 4.23
N ASN A 19 -13.69 -6.98 4.35
CA ASN A 19 -12.87 -6.27 3.35
C ASN A 19 -11.48 -5.86 3.87
N PHE A 20 -11.21 -6.02 5.16
CA PHE A 20 -9.99 -5.60 5.85
C PHE A 20 -9.62 -4.13 5.67
N VAL A 21 -10.63 -3.29 5.39
CA VAL A 21 -10.52 -1.84 5.30
C VAL A 21 -11.73 -1.19 5.94
N LEU A 22 -11.52 -0.11 6.69
CA LEU A 22 -12.56 0.71 7.31
C LEU A 22 -12.48 2.14 6.75
N PRO A 23 -13.26 2.45 5.70
CA PRO A 23 -13.38 3.80 5.17
C PRO A 23 -14.16 4.70 6.13
N VAL A 24 -13.58 5.84 6.45
CA VAL A 24 -14.19 6.89 7.27
C VAL A 24 -14.05 8.25 6.59
N ILE A 25 -14.81 9.22 7.08
CA ILE A 25 -14.59 10.63 6.80
C ILE A 25 -14.33 11.39 8.09
N ASP A 26 -13.32 12.24 8.10
CA ASP A 26 -13.15 13.22 9.17
C ASP A 26 -14.14 14.36 8.97
N LYS A 27 -15.10 14.52 9.89
CA LYS A 27 -16.12 15.58 9.79
C LYS A 27 -15.55 16.99 9.83
N GLN A 28 -14.36 17.18 10.41
CA GLN A 28 -13.79 18.52 10.55
C GLN A 28 -13.17 18.99 9.23
N THR A 29 -12.41 18.10 8.58
CA THR A 29 -11.69 18.43 7.33
C THR A 29 -12.43 17.98 6.07
N ASN A 30 -13.48 17.16 6.20
CA ASN A 30 -14.17 16.47 5.11
C ASN A 30 -13.24 15.56 4.27
N ILE A 31 -12.09 15.16 4.83
CA ILE A 31 -11.13 14.26 4.18
C ILE A 31 -11.54 12.81 4.45
N ARG A 32 -11.58 12.01 3.37
CA ARG A 32 -11.75 10.57 3.46
C ARG A 32 -10.44 9.90 3.89
N ILE A 33 -10.54 8.97 4.84
CA ILE A 33 -9.43 8.19 5.37
C ILE A 33 -9.84 6.72 5.31
N ASP A 34 -9.00 5.88 4.73
CA ASP A 34 -9.20 4.44 4.70
C ASP A 34 -8.23 3.77 5.68
N PHE A 35 -8.75 3.11 6.72
CA PHE A 35 -7.94 2.32 7.65
C PHE A 35 -7.83 0.88 7.15
N ALA A 36 -6.68 0.50 6.61
CA ALA A 36 -6.41 -0.89 6.20
C ALA A 36 -5.87 -1.72 7.38
N ALA A 37 -6.26 -2.99 7.45
CA ALA A 37 -5.78 -3.92 8.47
C ALA A 37 -4.36 -4.41 8.13
N GLY A 38 -3.39 -4.20 9.02
CA GLY A 38 -2.05 -4.76 8.90
C GLY A 38 -1.96 -6.15 9.54
N LEU A 39 -2.41 -7.18 8.82
CA LEU A 39 -2.61 -8.52 9.38
C LEU A 39 -1.44 -9.48 9.12
N THR A 40 -0.58 -9.16 8.16
CA THR A 40 0.49 -10.06 7.71
C THR A 40 1.85 -9.64 8.26
N GLU A 41 2.82 -10.57 8.27
CA GLU A 41 4.23 -10.23 8.56
C GLU A 41 4.81 -9.26 7.52
N PHE A 42 4.30 -9.29 6.28
CA PHE A 42 4.62 -8.30 5.28
C PHE A 42 4.16 -6.90 5.73
N ASP A 43 2.92 -6.73 6.19
CA ASP A 43 2.41 -5.43 6.65
C ASP A 43 3.24 -4.87 7.82
N LYS A 44 3.59 -5.73 8.79
CA LYS A 44 4.47 -5.35 9.90
C LYS A 44 5.82 -4.86 9.40
N LYS A 45 6.40 -5.55 8.41
CA LYS A 45 7.67 -5.19 7.79
C LYS A 45 7.57 -3.85 7.06
N VAL A 46 6.47 -3.57 6.35
CA VAL A 46 6.24 -2.26 5.71
C VAL A 46 6.21 -1.14 6.75
N ILE A 47 5.49 -1.34 7.85
CA ILE A 47 5.42 -0.36 8.95
C ILE A 47 6.81 -0.13 9.55
N GLN A 48 7.58 -1.19 9.80
CA GLN A 48 8.95 -1.08 10.33
C GLN A 48 9.92 -0.38 9.38
N ARG A 49 9.76 -0.58 8.07
CA ARG A 49 10.61 0.02 7.02
C ARG A 49 10.17 1.42 6.61
N CYS A 50 9.09 1.96 7.18
CA CYS A 50 8.58 3.25 6.77
C CYS A 50 9.63 4.36 6.88
N LYS A 51 9.67 5.24 5.88
CA LYS A 51 10.54 6.42 5.85
C LYS A 51 9.74 7.62 6.30
N ARG A 52 10.22 8.33 7.31
CA ARG A 52 9.62 9.60 7.75
C ARG A 52 9.95 10.70 6.74
N LYS A 53 8.93 11.45 6.34
CA LYS A 53 9.03 12.59 5.43
C LYS A 53 8.42 13.82 6.11
N ILE A 54 9.05 14.97 5.90
CA ILE A 54 8.65 16.24 6.50
C ILE A 54 7.80 17.01 5.50
N PHE A 55 6.63 17.45 5.95
CA PHE A 55 5.69 18.30 5.22
C PHE A 55 5.36 19.51 6.10
N GLY A 56 6.02 20.65 5.82
CA GLY A 56 5.92 21.82 6.67
C GLY A 56 6.41 21.51 8.10
N ASN A 57 5.53 21.65 9.08
CA ASN A 57 5.79 21.35 10.48
C ASN A 57 5.37 19.92 10.91
N VAL A 58 4.91 19.08 9.99
CA VAL A 58 4.45 17.72 10.28
C VAL A 58 5.45 16.70 9.73
N THR A 59 5.76 15.68 10.52
CA THR A 59 6.52 14.50 10.07
C THR A 59 5.59 13.31 9.95
N LEU A 60 5.48 12.73 8.75
CA LEU A 60 4.60 11.61 8.47
C LEU A 60 5.40 10.39 8.01
N PRO A 61 5.04 9.16 8.45
CA PRO A 61 5.62 7.94 7.95
C PRO A 61 5.04 7.58 6.57
N PHE A 62 5.90 7.20 5.63
CA PHE A 62 5.51 6.66 4.32
C PHE A 62 6.15 5.29 4.13
N CYS A 63 5.44 4.36 3.50
CA CYS A 63 6.06 3.10 3.06
C CYS A 63 7.22 3.37 2.09
N THR A 64 8.12 2.41 1.95
CA THR A 64 9.16 2.50 0.91
C THR A 64 8.54 2.38 -0.48
N ILE A 65 9.24 2.84 -1.51
CA ILE A 65 8.73 2.74 -2.87
C ILE A 65 8.61 1.26 -3.30
N GLU A 66 9.51 0.40 -2.83
CA GLU A 66 9.46 -1.03 -3.06
C GLU A 66 8.22 -1.68 -2.43
N ASP A 67 7.91 -1.32 -1.18
CA ASP A 67 6.73 -1.82 -0.48
C ASP A 67 5.43 -1.32 -1.16
N LEU A 68 5.41 -0.07 -1.63
CA LEU A 68 4.29 0.47 -2.41
C LEU A 68 4.09 -0.30 -3.72
N ILE A 69 5.18 -0.63 -4.43
CA ILE A 69 5.13 -1.46 -5.65
C ILE A 69 4.48 -2.81 -5.35
N LEU A 70 4.88 -3.48 -4.25
CA LEU A 70 4.33 -4.78 -3.88
C LEU A 70 2.82 -4.72 -3.58
N TYR A 71 2.35 -3.71 -2.84
CA TYR A 71 0.90 -3.54 -2.64
C TYR A 71 0.15 -3.28 -3.94
N LYS A 72 0.72 -2.50 -4.86
CA LYS A 72 0.10 -2.21 -6.16
C LYS A 72 0.09 -3.42 -7.08
N LEU A 73 1.13 -4.24 -7.06
CA LEU A 73 1.16 -5.52 -7.78
C LEU A 73 0.16 -6.52 -7.20
N PHE A 74 -0.03 -6.51 -5.89
CA PHE A 74 -1.00 -7.39 -5.24
C PHE A 74 -2.43 -7.05 -5.67
N ALA A 75 -2.78 -5.77 -5.71
CA ALA A 75 -4.14 -5.30 -6.07
C ALA A 75 -4.39 -5.25 -7.59
N PHE A 76 -3.38 -4.85 -8.36
CA PHE A 76 -3.31 -4.84 -9.82
C PHE A 76 -4.54 -4.30 -10.58
N ARG A 77 -5.19 -3.25 -10.04
CA ARG A 77 -6.30 -2.56 -10.72
C ARG A 77 -5.77 -1.65 -11.83
N PRO A 78 -6.61 -1.20 -12.79
CA PRO A 78 -6.17 -0.31 -13.86
C PRO A 78 -5.39 0.93 -13.39
N ARG A 79 -5.82 1.57 -12.29
CA ARG A 79 -5.08 2.70 -11.70
C ARG A 79 -3.75 2.28 -11.10
N ASP A 80 -3.68 1.12 -10.44
CA ASP A 80 -2.43 0.62 -9.87
C ASP A 80 -1.40 0.32 -10.98
N ILE A 81 -1.83 -0.16 -12.15
CA ILE A 81 -0.96 -0.36 -13.31
C ILE A 81 -0.39 0.97 -13.82
N SER A 82 -1.24 2.00 -13.97
CA SER A 82 -0.78 3.34 -14.36
C SER A 82 0.26 3.88 -13.36
N ASP A 83 -0.03 3.79 -12.06
CA ASP A 83 0.88 4.26 -11.01
C ASP A 83 2.21 3.49 -11.04
N LEU A 84 2.18 2.18 -11.25
CA LEU A 84 3.39 1.35 -11.34
C LEU A 84 4.27 1.73 -12.54
N HIS A 85 3.67 2.09 -13.69
CA HIS A 85 4.44 2.60 -14.84
C HIS A 85 5.08 3.96 -14.57
N GLU A 86 4.43 4.85 -13.81
CA GLU A 86 5.04 6.12 -13.43
C GLU A 86 6.19 5.91 -12.44
N ILE A 87 5.97 5.05 -11.45
CA ILE A 87 6.99 4.66 -10.47
C ILE A 87 8.19 4.02 -11.18
N SER A 88 7.98 3.12 -12.14
CA SER A 88 9.07 2.46 -12.85
C SER A 88 9.95 3.45 -13.61
N LYS A 89 9.35 4.50 -14.20
CA LYS A 89 10.08 5.58 -14.88
C LYS A 89 10.86 6.46 -13.90
N LEU A 90 10.22 6.89 -12.81
CA LEU A 90 10.80 7.83 -11.86
C LEU A 90 11.91 7.22 -11.00
N TYR A 91 11.79 5.94 -10.66
CA TYR A 91 12.68 5.29 -9.69
C TYR A 91 13.58 4.21 -10.29
N LYS A 92 13.60 4.03 -11.63
CA LYS A 92 14.31 2.95 -12.34
C LYS A 92 15.68 2.61 -11.79
N ASN A 93 16.50 3.63 -11.49
CA ASN A 93 17.90 3.47 -11.09
C ASN A 93 18.12 3.42 -9.57
N THR A 94 17.05 3.49 -8.77
CA THR A 94 17.12 3.60 -7.30
C THR A 94 16.39 2.49 -6.57
N LEU A 95 15.63 1.65 -7.28
CA LEU A 95 14.88 0.55 -6.69
C LEU A 95 15.80 -0.55 -6.17
N ASP A 96 15.51 -1.05 -4.98
CA ASP A 96 16.12 -2.28 -4.48
C ASP A 96 15.48 -3.51 -5.15
N ILE A 97 15.99 -3.84 -6.34
CA ILE A 97 15.52 -4.98 -7.13
C ILE A 97 15.73 -6.31 -6.39
N LYS A 98 16.78 -6.41 -5.56
CA LYS A 98 17.04 -7.64 -4.79
C LYS A 98 15.96 -7.85 -3.73
N TYR A 99 15.55 -6.79 -3.05
CA TYR A 99 14.43 -6.82 -2.11
C TYR A 99 13.12 -7.21 -2.79
N LEU A 100 12.78 -6.55 -3.91
CA LEU A 100 11.58 -6.84 -4.68
C LEU A 100 11.57 -8.29 -5.17
N SER A 101 12.66 -8.75 -5.78
CA SER A 101 12.78 -10.12 -6.28
C SER A 101 12.62 -11.16 -5.17
N LYS A 102 13.22 -10.94 -3.99
CA LYS A 102 13.05 -11.82 -2.85
C LYS A 102 11.58 -11.93 -2.44
N LEU A 103 10.92 -10.80 -2.19
CA LEU A 103 9.52 -10.84 -1.75
C LEU A 103 8.58 -11.37 -2.83
N LEU A 104 8.82 -11.08 -4.10
CA LEU A 104 8.04 -11.67 -5.19
C LEU A 104 8.21 -13.20 -5.23
N ASN A 105 9.38 -13.74 -4.88
CA ASN A 105 9.56 -15.19 -4.69
C ASN A 105 8.76 -15.72 -3.50
N ASP A 106 8.86 -15.06 -2.34
CA ASP A 106 8.10 -15.42 -1.14
C ASP A 106 6.58 -15.41 -1.43
N PHE A 107 6.07 -14.44 -2.20
CA PHE A 107 4.67 -14.38 -2.61
C PHE A 107 4.28 -15.47 -3.62
N ALA A 108 5.17 -15.89 -4.51
CA ALA A 108 4.88 -16.99 -5.43
C ALA A 108 4.72 -18.34 -4.69
N GLU A 109 5.41 -18.53 -3.57
CA GLU A 109 5.17 -19.69 -2.68
C GLU A 109 3.79 -19.67 -2.02
N LEU A 110 3.14 -18.49 -2.00
CA LEU A 110 1.77 -18.27 -1.52
C LEU A 110 0.76 -18.18 -2.67
N GLU A 111 1.04 -18.82 -3.81
CA GLU A 111 0.17 -18.87 -4.99
C GLU A 111 -0.11 -17.48 -5.61
N ARG A 112 0.85 -16.55 -5.51
CA ARG A 112 0.82 -15.22 -6.13
C ARG A 112 1.93 -15.01 -7.15
N ASP A 113 2.15 -16.01 -8.02
CA ASP A 113 3.10 -15.93 -9.13
C ASP A 113 2.76 -14.83 -10.14
N ASP A 114 1.48 -14.46 -10.26
CA ASP A 114 1.01 -13.33 -11.07
C ASP A 114 1.75 -12.02 -10.75
N MET A 115 2.14 -11.80 -9.48
CA MET A 115 2.88 -10.61 -9.07
C MET A 115 4.24 -10.52 -9.75
N LYS A 116 4.95 -11.65 -9.94
CA LYS A 116 6.23 -11.69 -10.67
C LYS A 116 6.04 -11.36 -12.14
N GLU A 117 5.04 -11.96 -12.77
CA GLU A 117 4.75 -11.72 -14.18
C GLU A 117 4.40 -10.24 -14.42
N ASN A 118 3.58 -9.69 -13.54
CA ASN A 118 3.14 -8.30 -13.60
C ASN A 118 4.30 -7.33 -13.37
N PHE A 119 5.20 -7.63 -12.44
CA PHE A 119 6.43 -6.86 -12.26
C PHE A 119 7.29 -6.89 -13.53
N ALA A 120 7.51 -8.06 -14.12
CA ALA A 120 8.29 -8.21 -15.35
C ALA A 120 7.65 -7.52 -16.56
N LYS A 121 6.33 -7.38 -16.62
CA LYS A 121 5.63 -6.62 -17.68
C LYS A 121 5.88 -5.12 -17.55
N ILE A 122 5.95 -4.59 -16.32
CA ILE A 122 5.99 -3.14 -16.06
C ILE A 122 7.42 -2.59 -15.97
N PHE A 123 8.36 -3.34 -15.38
CA PHE A 123 9.70 -2.86 -15.01
C PHE A 123 10.80 -3.33 -15.98
N LYS A 124 10.51 -3.40 -17.29
CA LYS A 124 11.50 -3.71 -18.33
C LYS A 124 12.55 -2.62 -18.55
#